data_AF-A0A959F0V8-F1
#
_entry.id   AF-A0A959F0V8-F1
#
_cell.length_a   1.000
_cell.length_b   1.000
_cell.length_c   1.000
_cell.angle_alpha   90.00
_cell.angle_beta   90.00
_cell.angle_gamma   90.00
#
_symmetry.space_group_name_H-M   'P 1'
#
loop_
_entity.id
_entity.type
_entity.pdbx_description
1 polymer ?
#
loop_
_entity_poly.entity_id
_entity_poly.type
_entity_poly.pdbx_seq_one_letter_code
_entity_poly.pdbx_strand_id
1 'polypeptide(L)'
;GTYGGVEAGFGPGLPSDVPITGALVLADDGTATPTLGCEFYLNAADVSGNIALIDRGDCTFVVKVQTAQDAGAVAAIICNNNENPPFAMGGNSGAINIPSIMIRQAACELIKTALANGVTGSLLGTG
;
A
#
# COMPACT_ATOMS: atom_id res chain seq x y z
N GLY A 1 -16.26 -0.26 -0.36
CA GLY A 1 -16.62 -0.50 -1.77
C GLY A 1 -15.56 -1.35 -2.42
N THR A 2 -15.74 -1.73 -3.69
CA THR A 2 -14.73 -2.45 -4.47
C THR A 2 -14.01 -1.47 -5.40
N TYR A 3 -12.68 -1.51 -5.39
CA TYR A 3 -11.83 -0.62 -6.19
C TYR A 3 -10.86 -1.47 -7.01
N GLY A 4 -10.72 -1.14 -8.29
CA GLY A 4 -9.71 -1.77 -9.14
C GLY A 4 -8.31 -1.25 -8.81
N GLY A 5 -7.34 -2.15 -8.79
CA GLY A 5 -5.92 -1.83 -8.64
C GLY A 5 -5.07 -2.56 -9.67
N VAL A 6 -3.83 -2.10 -9.83
CA VAL A 6 -2.83 -2.75 -10.68
C VAL A 6 -1.67 -3.22 -9.81
N GLU A 7 -1.30 -4.49 -9.94
CA GLU A 7 -0.19 -5.08 -9.21
C GLU A 7 1.15 -4.44 -9.58
N ALA A 8 2.06 -4.37 -8.62
CA ALA A 8 3.45 -4.00 -8.88
C ALA A 8 4.10 -4.98 -9.86
N GLY A 9 5.06 -4.49 -10.66
CA GLY A 9 5.93 -5.35 -11.47
C GLY A 9 7.05 -6.01 -10.68
N PHE A 10 7.01 -5.95 -9.34
CA PHE A 10 8.00 -6.46 -8.41
C PHE A 10 7.32 -7.03 -7.15
N GLY A 11 8.04 -7.87 -6.41
CA GLY A 11 7.46 -8.63 -5.31
C GLY A 11 6.49 -9.72 -5.80
N PRO A 12 5.84 -10.46 -4.89
CA PRO A 12 4.82 -11.42 -5.27
C PRO A 12 3.54 -10.72 -5.76
N GLY A 13 2.80 -11.38 -6.66
CA GLY A 13 1.43 -10.99 -6.99
C GLY A 13 0.46 -11.27 -5.84
N LEU A 14 -0.74 -10.73 -5.92
CA LEU A 14 -1.81 -11.06 -4.99
C LEU A 14 -2.23 -12.54 -5.19
N PRO A 15 -2.61 -13.22 -4.10
CA PRO A 15 -3.20 -14.56 -4.20
C PRO A 15 -4.54 -14.51 -4.96
N SER A 16 -4.82 -15.54 -5.75
CA SER A 16 -6.06 -15.69 -6.51
C SER A 16 -7.21 -16.35 -5.72
N ASP A 17 -6.88 -17.08 -4.65
CA ASP A 17 -7.82 -18.01 -4.02
C ASP A 17 -8.27 -17.55 -2.63
N VAL A 18 -7.36 -17.00 -1.84
CA VAL A 18 -7.62 -16.52 -0.48
C VAL A 18 -7.16 -15.08 -0.38
N PRO A 19 -8.07 -14.12 -0.09
CA PRO A 19 -7.69 -12.73 -0.06
C PRO A 19 -6.83 -12.41 1.17
N ILE A 20 -5.86 -11.51 0.97
CA ILE A 20 -5.14 -10.89 2.08
C ILE A 20 -6.09 -9.89 2.74
N THR A 21 -6.37 -10.07 4.01
CA THR A 21 -7.32 -9.24 4.76
C THR A 21 -6.63 -8.65 5.98
N GLY A 22 -6.86 -7.38 6.25
CA GLY A 22 -6.28 -6.67 7.39
C GLY A 22 -6.85 -5.27 7.52
N ALA A 23 -6.56 -4.59 8.63
CA ALA A 23 -6.86 -3.16 8.73
C ALA A 23 -6.09 -2.41 7.64
N LEU A 24 -6.71 -1.37 7.08
CA LEU A 24 -6.00 -0.40 6.25
C LEU A 24 -5.38 0.63 7.19
N VAL A 25 -4.07 0.74 7.18
CA VAL A 25 -3.33 1.65 8.05
C VAL A 25 -2.55 2.62 7.18
N LEU A 26 -2.84 3.91 7.30
CA LEU A 26 -2.10 4.95 6.60
C LEU A 26 -0.69 5.02 7.17
N ALA A 27 0.32 5.01 6.31
CA ALA A 27 1.71 5.14 6.72
C ALA A 27 1.94 6.46 7.48
N ASP A 28 2.79 6.40 8.49
CA ASP A 28 3.35 7.57 9.17
C ASP A 28 4.86 7.39 9.35
N ASP A 29 5.64 7.95 8.43
CA ASP A 29 7.10 7.93 8.47
C ASP A 29 7.73 9.05 9.32
N GLY A 30 6.91 9.81 10.06
CA GLY A 30 7.38 10.85 10.98
C GLY A 30 7.99 12.09 10.31
N THR A 31 7.98 12.17 8.97
CA THR A 31 8.45 13.34 8.23
C THR A 31 7.37 14.43 8.15
N ALA A 32 7.65 15.53 7.45
CA ALA A 32 6.67 16.57 7.15
C ALA A 32 5.55 16.08 6.20
N THR A 33 5.78 14.99 5.47
CA THR A 33 4.84 14.35 4.54
C THR A 33 4.68 12.86 4.93
N PRO A 34 4.12 12.59 6.12
CA PRO A 34 4.26 11.30 6.82
C PRO A 34 3.70 10.09 6.03
N THR A 35 2.76 10.34 5.13
CA THR A 35 2.05 9.31 4.38
C THR A 35 2.83 8.78 3.18
N LEU A 36 3.98 9.37 2.85
CA LEU A 36 4.79 8.94 1.72
C LEU A 36 5.54 7.64 1.99
N GLY A 37 5.78 7.28 3.24
CA GLY A 37 6.42 6.03 3.63
C GLY A 37 7.85 5.89 3.10
N CYS A 38 8.59 6.99 3.05
CA CYS A 38 9.96 7.03 2.55
C CYS A 38 10.98 6.70 3.64
N GLU A 39 10.63 6.94 4.90
CA GLU A 39 11.44 6.66 6.09
C GLU A 39 10.75 5.65 7.00
N PHE A 40 11.44 5.20 8.05
CA PHE A 40 10.89 4.24 9.02
C PHE A 40 9.55 4.71 9.61
N TYR A 41 8.58 3.79 9.74
CA TYR A 41 7.24 4.11 10.23
C TYR A 41 7.21 4.27 11.75
N LEU A 42 6.81 5.45 12.23
CA LEU A 42 6.54 5.68 13.65
C LEU A 42 5.35 4.85 14.14
N ASN A 43 4.41 4.55 13.25
CA ASN A 43 3.24 3.72 13.51
C ASN A 43 3.43 2.24 13.09
N ALA A 44 4.67 1.74 13.06
CA ALA A 44 4.95 0.34 12.68
C ALA A 44 4.12 -0.69 13.49
N ALA A 45 3.84 -0.41 14.76
CA ALA A 45 3.00 -1.30 15.59
C ALA A 45 1.56 -1.45 15.06
N ASP A 46 1.00 -0.39 14.46
CA ASP A 46 -0.35 -0.43 13.87
C ASP A 46 -0.32 -1.14 12.50
N VAL A 47 0.76 -0.95 11.74
CA VAL A 47 0.96 -1.52 10.40
C VAL A 47 1.29 -3.01 10.44
N SER A 48 1.98 -3.48 11.48
CA SER A 48 2.38 -4.89 11.60
C SER A 48 1.18 -5.84 11.56
N GLY A 49 1.22 -6.80 10.64
CA GLY A 49 0.12 -7.75 10.39
C GLY A 49 -1.05 -7.18 9.56
N ASN A 50 -0.98 -5.92 9.13
CA ASN A 50 -2.03 -5.19 8.43
C ASN A 50 -1.59 -4.70 7.05
N ILE A 51 -2.49 -4.03 6.33
CA ILE A 51 -2.24 -3.53 4.98
C ILE A 51 -1.84 -2.06 5.06
N ALA A 52 -0.62 -1.74 4.63
CA ALA A 52 -0.15 -0.37 4.57
C ALA A 52 -0.80 0.39 3.41
N LEU A 53 -1.35 1.58 3.68
CA LEU A 53 -1.82 2.54 2.70
C LEU A 53 -0.81 3.68 2.61
N ILE A 54 -0.26 3.92 1.42
CA ILE A 54 0.91 4.79 1.24
C ILE A 54 0.68 5.73 0.07
N ASP A 55 1.04 7.00 0.21
CA ASP A 55 0.95 7.97 -0.87
C ASP A 55 2.12 7.89 -1.85
N ARG A 56 1.79 7.97 -3.14
CA ARG A 56 2.79 8.14 -4.20
C ARG A 56 3.41 9.53 -4.09
N GLY A 57 4.74 9.58 -4.15
CA GLY A 57 5.50 10.83 -4.08
C GLY A 57 7.00 10.55 -4.04
N ASP A 58 7.70 11.36 -3.25
CA ASP A 58 9.14 11.65 -3.27
C ASP A 58 10.11 10.47 -3.44
N CYS A 59 9.85 9.31 -2.84
CA CYS A 59 10.70 8.13 -2.96
C CYS A 59 10.16 7.08 -3.94
N THR A 60 11.02 6.13 -4.33
CA THR A 60 10.65 5.06 -5.27
C THR A 60 9.59 4.11 -4.69
N PHE A 61 8.82 3.44 -5.55
CA PHE A 61 7.84 2.43 -5.11
C PHE A 61 8.49 1.28 -4.34
N VAL A 62 9.70 0.88 -4.72
CA VAL A 62 10.45 -0.16 -4.01
C VAL A 62 10.75 0.27 -2.58
N VAL A 63 11.20 1.51 -2.37
CA VAL A 63 11.45 2.04 -1.02
C VAL A 63 10.16 2.02 -0.21
N LYS A 64 9.06 2.53 -0.76
CA LYS A 64 7.75 2.56 -0.08
C LYS A 64 7.31 1.18 0.40
N VAL A 65 7.35 0.19 -0.49
CA VAL A 65 6.92 -1.18 -0.18
C VAL A 65 7.91 -1.88 0.73
N GLN A 66 9.23 -1.64 0.58
CA GLN A 66 10.24 -2.18 1.49
C GLN A 66 10.04 -1.66 2.91
N THR A 67 9.82 -0.36 3.07
CA THR A 67 9.60 0.25 4.39
C THR A 67 8.33 -0.28 5.04
N ALA A 68 7.25 -0.46 4.28
CA ALA A 68 6.03 -1.10 4.79
C ALA A 68 6.27 -2.55 5.21
N GLN A 69 7.01 -3.31 4.43
CA GLN A 69 7.41 -4.68 4.76
C GLN A 69 8.26 -4.73 6.03
N ASP A 70 9.22 -3.82 6.17
CA ASP A 70 10.10 -3.72 7.35
C ASP A 70 9.31 -3.32 8.60
N ALA A 71 8.21 -2.58 8.43
CA ALA A 71 7.22 -2.29 9.47
C ALA A 71 6.27 -3.48 9.77
N GLY A 72 6.39 -4.59 9.05
CA GLY A 72 5.61 -5.81 9.26
C GLY A 72 4.27 -5.85 8.51
N ALA A 73 4.05 -4.98 7.52
CA ALA A 73 2.85 -5.03 6.69
C ALA A 73 2.74 -6.39 5.97
N VAL A 74 1.51 -6.87 5.75
CA VAL A 74 1.24 -8.09 4.97
C VAL A 74 0.98 -7.81 3.49
N ALA A 75 0.68 -6.55 3.15
CA ALA A 75 0.56 -6.04 1.79
C ALA A 75 0.65 -4.50 1.80
N ALA A 76 0.89 -3.90 0.65
CA ALA A 76 0.89 -2.44 0.48
C ALA A 76 -0.06 -1.97 -0.64
N ILE A 77 -0.77 -0.89 -0.38
CA ILE A 77 -1.58 -0.17 -1.36
C ILE A 77 -0.94 1.20 -1.57
N ILE A 78 -0.49 1.46 -2.79
CA ILE A 78 0.01 2.76 -3.21
C ILE A 78 -1.13 3.60 -3.79
N CYS A 79 -1.36 4.75 -3.19
CA CYS A 79 -2.30 5.76 -3.66
C CYS A 79 -1.67 6.58 -4.77
N ASN A 80 -2.24 6.50 -5.99
CA ASN A 80 -1.82 7.41 -7.05
C ASN A 80 -2.11 8.86 -6.63
N ASN A 81 -1.26 9.78 -7.07
CA ASN A 81 -1.30 11.19 -6.69
C ASN A 81 -1.84 12.11 -7.82
N ASN A 82 -2.49 11.50 -8.81
CA ASN A 82 -3.15 12.17 -9.92
C ASN A 82 -4.28 11.29 -10.46
N GLU A 83 -5.09 11.88 -11.34
CA GLU A 83 -6.27 11.25 -11.94
C GLU A 83 -5.96 10.22 -13.05
N ASN A 84 -4.69 10.03 -13.43
CA ASN A 84 -4.37 9.02 -14.44
C ASN A 84 -4.67 7.61 -13.89
N PRO A 85 -4.99 6.66 -14.78
CA PRO A 85 -5.19 5.27 -14.38
C PRO A 85 -3.97 4.71 -13.61
N PRO A 86 -4.19 3.79 -12.64
CA PRO A 86 -3.11 3.05 -12.03
C PRO A 86 -2.33 2.27 -13.08
N PHE A 87 -1.05 2.00 -12.79
CA PHE A 87 -0.16 1.28 -13.69
C PHE A 87 0.73 0.34 -12.87
N ALA A 88 1.35 -0.62 -13.55
CA ALA A 88 2.28 -1.54 -12.91
C ALA A 88 3.50 -0.76 -12.41
N MET A 89 3.64 -0.67 -11.09
CA MET A 89 4.74 0.04 -10.46
C MET A 89 6.06 -0.64 -10.80
N GLY A 90 7.00 0.12 -11.35
CA GLY A 90 8.32 -0.38 -11.71
C GLY A 90 9.32 -0.32 -10.56
N GLY A 91 10.38 -1.11 -10.67
CA GLY A 91 11.48 -1.18 -9.71
C GLY A 91 12.14 -2.54 -9.73
N ASN A 92 13.31 -2.65 -9.09
CA ASN A 92 14.02 -3.92 -8.96
C ASN A 92 14.47 -4.12 -7.52
N SER A 93 13.86 -5.09 -6.83
CA SER A 93 14.32 -5.58 -5.53
C SER A 93 13.92 -7.04 -5.38
N GLY A 94 14.90 -7.90 -5.09
CA GLY A 94 14.65 -9.31 -4.73
C GLY A 94 14.30 -9.50 -3.25
N ALA A 95 14.30 -8.43 -2.45
CA ALA A 95 14.02 -8.48 -1.02
C ALA A 95 12.53 -8.24 -0.68
N ILE A 96 11.75 -7.73 -1.64
CA ILE A 96 10.31 -7.51 -1.46
C ILE A 96 9.59 -8.86 -1.50
N ASN A 97 8.96 -9.22 -0.38
CA ASN A 97 8.25 -10.49 -0.18
C ASN A 97 6.76 -10.30 0.17
N ILE A 98 6.26 -9.06 0.16
CA ILE A 98 4.83 -8.75 0.29
C ILE A 98 4.24 -8.27 -1.04
N PRO A 99 2.98 -8.59 -1.35
CA PRO A 99 2.34 -8.08 -2.55
C PRO A 99 2.00 -6.60 -2.40
N SER A 100 1.94 -5.90 -3.53
CA SER A 100 1.55 -4.50 -3.55
C SER A 100 0.78 -4.13 -4.81
N ILE A 101 -0.14 -3.18 -4.66
CA ILE A 101 -0.98 -2.66 -5.75
C ILE A 101 -0.98 -1.14 -5.76
N MET A 102 -1.27 -0.56 -6.92
CA MET A 102 -1.64 0.85 -7.03
C MET A 102 -3.14 0.99 -7.28
N ILE A 103 -3.79 1.93 -6.59
CA ILE A 103 -5.19 2.31 -6.85
C ILE A 103 -5.29 3.80 -7.23
N ARG A 104 -6.46 4.19 -7.76
CA ARG A 104 -6.74 5.57 -8.17
C ARG A 104 -6.72 6.54 -6.99
N GLN A 105 -6.36 7.80 -7.27
CA GLN A 105 -6.40 8.89 -6.28
C GLN A 105 -7.77 8.99 -5.60
N ALA A 106 -8.85 9.11 -6.38
CA ALA A 106 -10.20 9.24 -5.83
C ALA A 106 -10.61 8.07 -4.91
N ALA A 107 -10.17 6.83 -5.21
CA ALA A 107 -10.43 5.69 -4.34
C ALA A 107 -9.69 5.82 -3.00
N CYS A 108 -8.44 6.27 -3.03
CA CYS A 108 -7.68 6.54 -1.82
C CYS A 108 -8.28 7.64 -0.96
N GLU A 109 -8.77 8.72 -1.55
CA GLU A 109 -9.40 9.82 -0.79
C GLU A 109 -10.65 9.33 -0.03
N LEU A 110 -11.47 8.49 -0.67
CA LEU A 110 -12.62 7.85 -0.03
C LEU A 110 -12.19 6.94 1.12
N ILE A 111 -11.16 6.11 0.91
CA ILE A 111 -10.64 5.20 1.94
C ILE A 111 -10.09 6.00 3.12
N LYS A 112 -9.25 7.02 2.88
CA LYS A 112 -8.65 7.85 3.92
C LYS A 112 -9.69 8.58 4.76
N THR A 113 -10.74 9.09 4.13
CA THR A 113 -11.86 9.71 4.85
C THR A 113 -12.56 8.72 5.79
N ALA A 114 -12.61 7.44 5.40
CA ALA A 114 -13.22 6.39 6.21
C ALA A 114 -12.29 5.85 7.32
N LEU A 115 -10.96 6.06 7.25
CA LEU A 115 -10.00 5.51 8.22
C LEU A 115 -10.28 5.89 9.67
N ALA A 116 -10.83 7.09 9.91
CA ALA A 116 -11.21 7.54 11.25
C ALA A 116 -12.23 6.60 11.95
N ASN A 117 -12.97 5.80 11.18
CA ASN A 117 -13.94 4.82 11.69
C ASN A 117 -13.39 3.38 11.75
N GLY A 118 -12.12 3.18 11.40
CA GLY A 118 -11.52 1.86 11.20
C GLY A 118 -12.00 1.22 9.89
N VAL A 119 -11.07 0.94 8.98
CA VAL A 119 -11.37 0.29 7.71
C VAL A 119 -10.61 -1.02 7.62
N THR A 120 -11.30 -2.10 7.27
CA THR A 120 -10.67 -3.37 6.89
C THR A 120 -10.68 -3.49 5.37
N GLY A 121 -9.54 -3.84 4.81
CA GLY A 121 -9.36 -4.12 3.39
C GLY A 121 -9.24 -5.61 3.12
N SER A 122 -9.58 -6.00 1.91
CA SER A 122 -9.41 -7.36 1.40
C SER A 122 -8.84 -7.25 -0.02
N LEU A 123 -7.67 -7.84 -0.26
CA LEU A 123 -6.96 -7.80 -1.53
C LEU A 123 -6.96 -9.20 -2.15
N LEU A 124 -7.45 -9.32 -3.37
CA LEU A 124 -7.53 -10.57 -4.13
C LEU A 124 -7.09 -10.31 -5.57
N GLY A 125 -6.18 -11.14 -6.08
CA GLY A 125 -5.80 -11.14 -7.49
C GLY A 125 -6.89 -11.80 -8.31
N THR A 126 -7.22 -11.23 -9.48
CA THR A 126 -8.33 -11.74 -10.30
C THR A 126 -7.93 -12.81 -11.32
N GLY A 127 -6.65 -13.17 -11.39
CA GLY A 127 -6.11 -14.12 -12.38
C GLY A 127 -6.05 -13.55 -13.80
#